data_AF-A0A9D7R8V6-F1
#
_entry.id   AF-A0A9D7R8V6-F1
#
_cell.length_a   1.000
_cell.length_b   1.000
_cell.length_c   1.000
_cell.angle_alpha   90.00
_cell.angle_beta   90.00
_cell.angle_gamma   90.00
#
_symmetry.space_group_name_H-M   'P 1'
#
loop_
_entity.id
_entity.type
_entity.pdbx_description
1 polymer ?
#
loop_
_entity_poly.entity_id
_entity_poly.type
_entity_poly.pdbx_seq_one_letter_code
_entity_poly.pdbx_strand_id
1 'polypeptide(L)'
;MNCDDITRLVHDYGTGRLPDPERRSYGDHLHSCSACQGFLRRCSELDCKDFIAFLDDYVDGVLSPERREVFEFHLGICPDCTLYLAQYQKTMRLAAETREAEQQLDAAPPELLHAVLAALKTDRATDS
;
A
#
# COMPACT_ATOMS: atom_id res chain seq x y z
N MET A 1 22.48 -20.01 8.16
CA MET A 1 21.98 -18.71 7.68
C MET A 1 23.11 -17.95 7.02
N ASN A 2 22.88 -17.38 5.84
CA ASN A 2 23.83 -16.54 5.10
C ASN A 2 23.26 -15.11 4.94
N CYS A 3 23.99 -14.22 4.26
CA CYS A 3 23.54 -12.84 4.07
C CYS A 3 22.23 -12.74 3.26
N ASP A 4 22.03 -13.60 2.26
CA ASP A 4 20.82 -13.59 1.43
C ASP A 4 19.58 -13.99 2.24
N ASP A 5 19.74 -14.96 3.16
CA ASP A 5 18.69 -15.37 4.09
C ASP A 5 18.27 -14.20 4.99
N ILE A 6 19.21 -13.36 5.44
CA ILE A 6 18.90 -12.17 6.25
C ILE A 6 17.97 -11.24 5.50
N THR A 7 18.32 -10.90 4.26
CA THR A 7 17.48 -10.02 3.43
C THR A 7 16.11 -10.64 3.17
N ARG A 8 16.06 -11.95 2.87
CA ARG A 8 14.80 -12.65 2.57
C ARG A 8 13.87 -12.78 3.77
N LEU A 9 14.41 -13.00 4.96
CA LEU A 9 13.65 -13.31 6.18
C LEU A 9 13.44 -12.08 7.09
N VAL A 10 13.93 -10.90 6.70
CA VAL A 10 13.88 -9.70 7.54
C VAL A 10 12.46 -9.32 7.99
N HIS A 11 11.49 -9.49 7.10
CA HIS A 11 10.09 -9.22 7.38
C HIS A 11 9.55 -10.19 8.45
N ASP A 12 9.78 -11.49 8.29
CA ASP A 12 9.30 -12.51 9.22
C ASP A 12 10.04 -12.42 10.56
N TYR A 13 11.31 -12.04 10.53
CA TYR A 13 12.10 -11.74 11.73
C TYR A 13 11.53 -10.53 12.49
N GLY A 14 11.28 -9.41 11.79
CA GLY A 14 10.75 -8.18 12.37
C GLY A 14 9.32 -8.33 12.89
N THR A 15 8.49 -9.13 12.21
CA THR A 15 7.09 -9.38 12.61
C THR A 15 6.93 -10.53 13.60
N GLY A 16 8.02 -11.22 13.97
CA GLY A 16 7.96 -12.35 14.92
C GLY A 16 7.34 -13.63 14.33
N ARG A 17 7.19 -13.71 13.00
CA ARG A 17 6.69 -14.89 12.28
C ARG A 17 7.74 -15.99 12.10
N LEU A 18 9.02 -15.65 12.25
CA LEU A 18 10.12 -16.59 12.06
C LEU A 18 10.17 -17.64 13.20
N PRO A 19 10.23 -18.96 12.90
CA PRO A 19 10.34 -20.01 13.92
C PRO A 19 11.57 -19.85 14.81
N ASP A 20 11.47 -20.25 16.08
CA ASP A 20 12.56 -20.18 17.07
C ASP A 20 13.95 -20.64 16.61
N PRO A 21 14.14 -21.81 15.96
CA PRO A 21 15.47 -22.22 15.49
C PRO A 21 16.04 -21.28 14.42
N GLU A 22 15.21 -20.78 13.51
CA GLU A 22 15.59 -19.83 12.48
C GLU A 22 15.87 -18.46 13.07
N ARG A 23 15.04 -18.00 14.02
CA ARG A 23 15.23 -16.74 14.75
C ARG A 23 16.55 -16.70 15.51
N ARG A 24 16.94 -17.82 16.14
CA ARG A 24 18.26 -17.95 16.76
C ARG A 24 19.38 -17.86 15.72
N SER A 25 19.30 -18.63 14.62
CA SER A 25 20.32 -18.58 13.57
C SER A 25 20.44 -17.19 12.92
N TYR A 26 19.33 -16.47 12.81
CA TYR A 26 19.28 -15.08 12.36
C TYR A 26 20.03 -14.18 13.34
N GLY A 27 19.71 -14.27 14.64
CA GLY A 27 20.44 -13.59 15.70
C GLY A 27 21.94 -13.86 15.66
N ASP A 28 22.36 -15.12 15.57
CA ASP A 28 23.78 -15.52 15.54
C ASP A 28 24.51 -14.94 14.31
N HIS A 29 23.85 -14.89 13.16
CA HIS A 29 24.42 -14.28 11.96
C HIS A 29 24.64 -12.77 12.15
N LEU A 30 23.68 -12.05 12.74
CA LEU A 30 23.83 -10.61 12.99
C LEU A 30 24.98 -10.27 13.93
N HIS A 31 25.25 -11.13 14.91
CA HIS A 31 26.40 -10.98 15.80
C HIS A 31 27.74 -11.22 15.09
N SER A 32 27.76 -12.00 14.01
CA SER A 32 28.96 -12.38 13.27
C SER A 32 29.18 -11.63 11.95
N CYS A 33 28.18 -10.87 11.48
CA CYS A 33 28.21 -10.14 10.20
C CYS A 33 27.81 -8.67 10.38
N SER A 34 28.80 -7.77 10.38
CA SER A 34 28.58 -6.33 10.53
C SER A 34 27.77 -5.70 9.40
N ALA A 35 27.88 -6.24 8.18
CA ALA A 35 27.09 -5.79 7.04
C ALA A 35 25.60 -6.04 7.25
N CYS A 36 25.23 -7.25 7.68
CA CYS A 36 23.85 -7.61 7.99
C CYS A 36 23.31 -6.89 9.23
N GLN A 37 24.17 -6.57 10.21
CA GLN A 37 23.80 -5.69 11.32
C GLN A 37 23.47 -4.27 10.84
N GLY A 38 24.25 -3.74 9.89
CA GLY A 38 23.98 -2.44 9.25
C GLY A 38 22.68 -2.44 8.46
N PHE A 39 22.43 -3.51 7.69
CA PHE A 39 21.16 -3.70 6.98
C PHE A 39 19.96 -3.63 7.93
N LEU A 40 20.00 -4.37 9.05
CA LEU A 40 18.91 -4.34 10.02
C LEU A 40 18.65 -2.96 10.63
N ARG A 41 19.72 -2.19 10.92
CA ARG A 41 19.54 -0.83 11.42
C ARG A 41 18.77 0.03 10.43
N ARG A 42 19.09 -0.10 9.14
CA ARG A 42 18.37 0.59 8.06
C ARG A 42 16.91 0.12 7.95
N CYS A 43 16.65 -1.17 8.07
CA CYS A 43 15.27 -1.70 8.11
C CYS A 43 14.43 -1.18 9.28
N SER A 44 15.07 -0.81 10.39
CA SER A 44 14.39 -0.24 11.56
C SER A 44 14.25 1.28 11.53
N GLU A 45 14.71 1.97 10.48
CA GLU A 45 14.56 3.44 10.35
C GLU A 45 13.10 3.87 10.14
N LEU A 46 12.26 2.97 9.62
CA LEU A 46 10.83 3.20 9.44
C LEU A 46 10.06 1.91 9.72
N ASP A 47 9.08 2.00 10.62
CA ASP A 47 8.15 0.92 10.89
C ASP A 47 6.84 1.07 10.09
N CYS A 48 6.03 0.01 10.07
CA CYS A 48 4.78 0.01 9.31
C CYS A 48 3.79 1.10 9.80
N LYS A 49 3.84 1.47 11.09
CA LYS A 49 2.93 2.45 11.66
C LYS A 49 3.28 3.85 11.18
N ASP A 50 4.57 4.19 11.21
CA ASP A 50 5.09 5.46 10.71
C ASP A 50 4.95 5.54 9.17
N PHE A 51 5.16 4.42 8.46
CA PHE A 51 4.88 4.34 7.03
C PHE A 51 3.43 4.75 6.70
N ILE A 52 2.45 4.18 7.43
CA ILE A 52 1.04 4.51 7.27
C ILE A 52 0.76 5.97 7.65
N ALA A 53 1.40 6.48 8.71
CA ALA A 53 1.18 7.85 9.18
C ALA A 53 1.61 8.92 8.18
N PHE A 54 2.63 8.67 7.34
CA PHE A 54 3.09 9.58 6.29
C PHE A 54 2.76 9.08 4.88
N LEU A 55 1.81 8.16 4.75
CA LEU A 55 1.45 7.58 3.45
C LEU A 55 0.89 8.63 2.49
N ASP A 56 0.05 9.54 3.00
CA ASP A 56 -0.53 10.65 2.24
C ASP A 56 0.58 11.53 1.65
N ASP A 57 1.55 11.92 2.46
CA ASP A 57 2.70 12.73 2.01
C ASP A 57 3.54 12.00 0.93
N TYR A 58 3.66 10.68 1.03
CA TYR A 58 4.37 9.86 0.06
C TYR A 58 3.63 9.81 -1.28
N VAL A 59 2.31 9.59 -1.29
CA VAL A 59 1.53 9.54 -2.53
C VAL A 59 1.38 10.91 -3.18
N ASP A 60 1.30 11.97 -2.39
CA ASP A 60 1.23 13.35 -2.86
C ASP A 60 2.61 13.88 -3.34
N GLY A 61 3.68 13.11 -3.09
CA GLY A 61 5.03 13.44 -3.55
C GLY A 61 5.67 14.61 -2.80
N VAL A 62 5.21 14.89 -1.58
CA VAL A 62 5.68 16.03 -0.75
C VAL A 62 6.75 15.65 0.27
N LEU A 63 7.10 14.37 0.37
CA LEU A 63 8.24 13.93 1.19
C LEU A 63 9.57 14.48 0.66
N SER A 64 10.50 14.78 1.58
CA SER A 64 11.88 15.10 1.22
C SER A 64 12.54 13.88 0.54
N PRO A 65 13.57 14.09 -0.30
CA PRO A 65 14.28 13.00 -0.97
C PRO A 65 14.79 11.93 0.00
N GLU A 66 15.30 12.34 1.15
CA GLU A 66 15.84 11.45 2.18
C GLU A 66 14.73 10.60 2.80
N ARG A 67 13.58 11.20 3.12
CA ARG A 67 12.42 10.45 3.65
C ARG A 67 11.84 9.51 2.61
N ARG A 68 11.82 9.93 1.34
CA ARG A 68 11.37 9.09 0.24
C ARG A 68 12.25 7.85 0.11
N GLU A 69 13.58 7.99 0.19
CA GLU A 69 14.50 6.85 0.12
C GLU A 69 14.22 5.81 1.21
N VAL A 70 13.95 6.27 2.45
CA VAL A 70 13.59 5.38 3.56
C VAL A 70 12.26 4.66 3.29
N PHE A 71 11.26 5.35 2.73
CA PHE A 71 9.98 4.77 2.33
C PHE A 71 10.14 3.67 1.27
N GLU A 72 10.88 3.96 0.19
CA GLU A 72 11.10 3.02 -0.91
C GLU A 72 11.91 1.81 -0.43
N PHE A 73 12.87 2.02 0.48
CA PHE A 73 13.61 0.92 1.12
C PHE A 73 12.67 0.02 1.92
N HIS A 74 11.78 0.59 2.75
CA HIS A 74 10.80 -0.17 3.52
C HIS A 74 9.85 -0.96 2.61
N LEU A 75 9.35 -0.36 1.53
CA LEU A 75 8.52 -1.03 0.52
C LEU A 75 9.25 -2.24 -0.09
N GLY A 76 10.56 -2.13 -0.33
CA GLY A 76 11.38 -3.23 -0.86
C GLY A 76 11.50 -4.45 0.07
N ILE A 77 11.26 -4.29 1.38
CA ILE A 77 11.41 -5.36 2.38
C ILE A 77 10.10 -5.78 3.06
N CYS A 78 9.04 -4.98 2.93
CA CYS A 78 7.78 -5.16 3.64
C CYS A 78 6.62 -5.42 2.66
N PRO A 79 6.27 -6.69 2.40
CA PRO A 79 5.15 -7.03 1.53
C PRO A 79 3.81 -6.51 2.06
N ASP A 80 3.62 -6.44 3.38
CA ASP A 80 2.39 -5.94 3.99
C ASP A 80 2.17 -4.45 3.68
N CYS A 81 3.21 -3.63 3.75
CA CYS A 81 3.13 -2.20 3.38
C CYS A 81 3.00 -1.98 1.87
N THR A 82 3.64 -2.83 1.05
CA THR A 82 3.45 -2.81 -0.41
C THR A 82 2.00 -3.09 -0.79
N LEU A 83 1.39 -4.11 -0.16
CA LEU A 83 -0.02 -4.43 -0.36
C LEU A 83 -0.92 -3.28 0.11
N TYR A 84 -0.62 -2.71 1.28
CA TYR A 84 -1.37 -1.58 1.83
C TYR A 84 -1.35 -0.36 0.90
N LEU A 85 -0.18 0.02 0.38
CA LEU A 85 -0.04 1.11 -0.59
C LEU A 85 -0.90 0.86 -1.85
N ALA A 86 -0.87 -0.36 -2.39
CA ALA A 86 -1.67 -0.70 -3.56
C ALA A 86 -3.18 -0.59 -3.29
N GLN A 87 -3.63 -1.04 -2.12
CA GLN A 87 -5.03 -0.91 -1.68
C GLN A 87 -5.42 0.55 -1.47
N TYR A 88 -4.57 1.32 -0.80
CA TYR A 88 -4.79 2.74 -0.55
C TYR A 88 -4.95 3.53 -1.86
N GLN A 89 -4.03 3.36 -2.82
CA GLN A 89 -4.12 3.98 -4.14
C GLN A 89 -5.36 3.54 -4.92
N LYS A 90 -5.81 2.29 -4.77
CA LYS A 90 -7.07 1.82 -5.36
C LYS A 90 -8.27 2.55 -4.77
N THR A 91 -8.31 2.72 -3.45
CA THR A 91 -9.36 3.47 -2.76
C THR A 91 -9.40 4.92 -3.24
N MET A 92 -8.26 5.58 -3.37
CA MET A 92 -8.19 6.95 -3.92
C MET A 92 -8.80 7.05 -5.32
N ARG A 93 -8.44 6.12 -6.22
CA ARG A 93 -9.00 6.11 -7.59
C ARG A 93 -10.51 5.93 -7.59
N LEU A 94 -11.02 4.95 -6.84
CA LEU A 94 -12.47 4.71 -6.75
C LEU A 94 -13.21 5.91 -6.16
N ALA A 95 -12.63 6.58 -5.15
CA ALA A 95 -13.20 7.78 -4.57
C ALA A 95 -13.25 8.94 -5.59
N ALA A 96 -12.20 9.12 -6.38
CA ALA A 96 -12.16 10.12 -7.46
C ALA A 96 -13.20 9.82 -8.55
N GLU A 97 -13.26 8.58 -9.04
CA GLU A 97 -14.24 8.14 -10.04
C GLU A 97 -15.69 8.33 -9.55
N THR A 98 -15.96 8.01 -8.27
CA THR A 98 -17.29 8.22 -7.68
C THR A 98 -17.66 9.70 -7.65
N ARG A 99 -16.72 10.56 -7.22
CA ARG A 99 -16.93 12.00 -7.18
C ARG A 99 -17.17 12.59 -8.57
N GLU A 100 -16.43 12.13 -9.57
CA GLU A 100 -16.63 12.55 -10.97
C GLU A 100 -18.00 12.14 -11.49
N ALA A 101 -18.46 10.92 -11.18
CA ALA A 101 -19.80 10.45 -11.55
C ALA A 101 -20.91 11.29 -10.88
N GLU A 102 -20.76 11.63 -9.60
CA GLU A 102 -21.68 12.51 -8.88
C GLU A 102 -21.75 13.90 -9.53
N GLN A 103 -20.61 14.49 -9.87
CA GLN A 103 -20.55 15.78 -10.55
C GLN A 103 -21.21 15.76 -11.93
N GLN A 104 -21.07 14.66 -12.68
CA GLN A 104 -21.74 14.49 -13.97
C GLN A 104 -23.27 14.39 -13.82
N LEU A 105 -23.75 13.73 -12.77
CA LEU A 105 -25.18 13.66 -12.46
C LEU A 105 -25.74 15.05 -12.08
N ASP A 106 -25.03 15.80 -11.25
CA ASP A 106 -25.44 17.15 -10.86
C ASP A 106 -25.43 18.14 -12.04
N ALA A 107 -24.53 17.96 -13.00
CA ALA A 107 -24.45 18.77 -14.21
C ALA A 107 -25.45 18.36 -15.30
N ALA A 108 -26.12 17.21 -15.16
CA ALA A 108 -27.04 16.71 -16.17
C ALA A 108 -28.32 17.58 -16.22
N PRO A 109 -28.76 18.03 -17.40
CA PRO A 109 -30.05 18.70 -17.54
C PRO A 109 -31.19 17.79 -17.06
N PRO A 110 -32.17 18.30 -16.29
CA PRO A 110 -33.30 17.50 -15.80
C PRO A 110 -34.04 16.75 -16.91
N GLU A 111 -34.07 17.31 -18.12
CA GLU A 111 -34.71 16.73 -19.29
C GLU A 111 -34.00 15.44 -19.76
N LEU A 112 -32.67 15.38 -19.64
CA LEU A 112 -31.90 14.19 -19.97
C LEU A 112 -32.18 13.06 -18.98
N LEU A 113 -32.22 13.38 -17.68
CA LEU A 113 -32.59 12.41 -16.64
C LEU A 113 -33.99 11.86 -16.89
N HIS A 114 -34.96 12.73 -17.18
CA HIS A 114 -36.31 12.31 -17.51
C HIS A 114 -36.38 11.44 -18.77
N ALA A 115 -35.62 11.77 -19.82
CA ALA A 115 -35.56 10.99 -21.05
C ALA A 115 -34.97 9.59 -20.83
N VAL A 116 -33.89 9.47 -20.07
CA VAL A 116 -33.29 8.16 -19.71
C VAL A 116 -34.26 7.34 -18.86
N LEU A 117 -34.88 7.93 -17.84
CA LEU A 117 -35.88 7.24 -17.01
C LEU A 117 -37.11 6.81 -17.80
N ALA A 118 -37.53 7.59 -18.80
CA ALA A 118 -38.63 7.21 -19.69
C ALA A 118 -38.26 6.01 -20.56
N ALA A 119 -37.08 6.04 -21.21
CA ALA A 119 -36.60 4.94 -22.04
C ALA A 119 -36.47 3.62 -21.25
N LEU A 120 -35.86 3.65 -20.06
CA LEU A 120 -35.73 2.46 -19.19
C LEU A 120 -37.09 1.86 -18.75
N LYS A 121 -38.12 2.70 -18.60
CA LYS A 121 -39.49 2.24 -18.29
C LYS A 121 -40.16 1.60 -19.50
N THR A 122 -39.86 2.07 -20.72
CA THR A 122 -40.41 1.53 -21.97
C THR A 122 -39.78 0.18 -22.32
N ASP A 123 -38.48 0.00 -22.08
CA ASP A 123 -37.78 -1.28 -22.31
C ASP A 123 -38.28 -2.37 -21.36
N ARG A 124 -38.59 -2.03 -20.09
CA ARG A 124 -39.21 -2.98 -19.15
C ARG A 124 -40.65 -3.36 -19.47
N ALA A 125 -41.35 -2.57 -20.30
CA ALA A 125 -42.74 -2.84 -20.70
C ALA A 125 -42.84 -3.65 -22.01
N THR A 126 -41.71 -3.86 -22.71
CA THR A 126 -41.64 -4.60 -23.97
C THR A 126 -41.05 -6.01 -23.81
N ASP A 127 -40.50 -6.34 -22.64
CA ASP A 127 -39.96 -7.65 -22.24
C ASP A 127 -40.91 -8.49 -21.35
N SER A 128 -42.20 -8.13 -21.27
CA SER A 128 -43.29 -8.88 -20.59
C SER A 128 -44.49 -9.05 -21.50
#